data_AF-X1LNR6-F1
#
_entry.id   AF-X1LNR6-F1
#
_cell.length_a   1.000
_cell.length_b   1.000
_cell.length_c   1.000
_cell.angle_alpha   90.00
_cell.angle_beta   90.00
_cell.angle_gamma   90.00
#
_symmetry.space_group_name_H-M   'P 1'
#
loop_
_entity.id
_entity.type
_entity.pdbx_description
1 polymer ?
#
loop_
_entity_poly.entity_id
_entity_poly.type
_entity_poly.pdbx_seq_one_letter_code
_entity_poly.pdbx_strand_id
1 'polypeptide(L)'
;MFKKEEILSITKSFLKLSIALFFSLSLIISYSNPSIFASETINVKDYIKDKFPSAIYNIYLASFDELDQYEKEFIDILQNLPEDTQRDYSKEVYNNGFTQELLEKVREEIIVEKSSAKVEEKISEKLPTVSKKIEPLPTRIVKLSLKEKIAYRFILNEKNTYKYWYNRFLFCGVDLERSRRVISRIKNFYHWCDEWSKEGENLETLAQEALSKENIYTAKYLFHEAAGCFFVGQLPYYIDIRKKNEAQERA
;
A
#
# COMPACT_ATOMS: atom_id res chain seq x y z
N MET A 1 20.92 6.87 -80.05
CA MET A 1 21.58 8.03 -79.40
C MET A 1 20.48 9.06 -79.14
N PHE A 2 19.87 9.05 -77.95
CA PHE A 2 18.75 9.95 -77.63
C PHE A 2 19.23 11.40 -77.59
N LYS A 3 18.45 12.33 -78.18
CA LYS A 3 18.82 13.74 -78.22
C LYS A 3 18.85 14.28 -76.79
N LYS A 4 19.85 15.11 -76.47
CA LYS A 4 20.09 15.68 -75.13
C LYS A 4 18.85 16.34 -74.51
N GLU A 5 17.95 16.86 -75.35
CA GLU A 5 16.67 17.46 -74.96
C GLU A 5 15.63 16.43 -74.46
N GLU A 6 15.59 15.22 -75.04
CA GLU A 6 14.70 14.14 -74.60
C GLU A 6 15.14 13.60 -73.23
N ILE A 7 16.45 13.47 -72.99
CA ILE A 7 17.00 13.04 -71.69
C ILE A 7 16.67 14.06 -70.59
N LEU A 8 16.69 15.36 -70.92
CA LEU A 8 16.36 16.43 -69.97
C LEU A 8 14.85 16.47 -69.64
N SER A 9 14.00 16.19 -70.63
CA SER A 9 12.55 16.05 -70.47
C SER A 9 12.19 14.85 -69.58
N ILE A 10 12.82 13.71 -69.84
CA ILE A 10 12.63 12.46 -69.11
C ILE A 10 13.06 12.61 -67.64
N THR A 11 14.23 13.22 -67.38
CA THR A 11 14.72 13.45 -66.01
C THR A 11 13.85 14.43 -65.21
N LYS A 12 13.28 15.47 -65.83
CA LYS A 12 12.30 16.36 -65.18
C LYS A 12 10.99 15.64 -64.86
N SER A 13 10.53 14.76 -65.74
CA SER A 13 9.33 13.95 -65.52
C SER A 13 9.55 12.93 -64.39
N PHE A 14 10.71 12.28 -64.32
CA PHE A 14 11.08 11.40 -63.21
C PHE A 14 11.21 12.14 -61.88
N LEU A 15 11.78 13.35 -61.87
CA LEU A 15 11.88 14.16 -60.65
C LEU A 15 10.49 14.56 -60.13
N LYS A 16 9.57 14.97 -61.01
CA LYS A 16 8.18 15.29 -60.64
C LYS A 16 7.43 14.06 -60.11
N LEU A 17 7.62 12.90 -60.75
CA LEU A 17 7.02 11.64 -60.33
C LEU A 17 7.57 11.18 -58.96
N SER A 18 8.88 11.34 -58.73
CA SER A 18 9.55 11.04 -57.46
C SER A 18 9.05 11.93 -56.32
N ILE A 19 8.85 13.23 -56.58
CA ILE A 19 8.34 14.17 -55.58
C ILE A 19 6.88 13.84 -55.24
N ALA A 20 6.05 13.56 -56.25
CA ALA A 20 4.65 13.17 -56.04
C ALA A 20 4.53 11.85 -55.25
N LEU A 21 5.39 10.86 -55.54
CA LEU A 21 5.47 9.61 -54.78
C LEU A 21 5.85 9.86 -53.31
N PHE A 22 6.83 10.73 -53.04
CA PHE A 22 7.23 11.09 -51.68
C PHE A 22 6.08 11.74 -50.89
N PHE A 23 5.31 12.65 -51.52
CA PHE A 23 4.15 13.27 -50.88
C PHE A 23 2.98 12.28 -50.67
N SER A 24 2.79 11.33 -51.58
CA SER A 24 1.77 10.28 -51.38
C SER A 24 2.15 9.30 -50.28
N LEU A 25 3.45 8.96 -50.15
CA LEU A 25 3.95 8.05 -49.12
C LEU A 25 3.94 8.72 -47.73
N SER A 26 4.24 10.02 -47.64
CA SER A 26 4.12 10.77 -46.38
C SER A 26 2.66 10.91 -45.93
N LEU A 27 1.71 11.10 -46.85
CA LEU A 27 0.28 11.05 -46.56
C LEU A 27 -0.16 9.66 -46.06
N ILE A 28 0.33 8.58 -46.65
CA ILE A 28 0.02 7.21 -46.18
C ILE A 28 0.60 6.96 -44.79
N ILE A 29 1.82 7.44 -44.48
CA ILE A 29 2.41 7.35 -43.13
C ILE A 29 1.62 8.19 -42.12
N SER A 30 1.09 9.36 -42.50
CA SER A 30 0.22 10.17 -41.65
C SER A 30 -1.18 9.58 -41.43
N TYR A 31 -1.70 8.81 -42.39
CA TYR A 31 -3.00 8.12 -42.29
C TYR A 31 -2.91 6.69 -41.72
N SER A 32 -1.71 6.14 -41.58
CA SER A 32 -1.48 4.79 -41.00
C SER A 32 -1.23 4.83 -39.49
N ASN A 33 -1.59 5.91 -38.80
CA ASN A 33 -1.95 5.76 -37.39
C ASN A 33 -3.36 5.20 -37.37
N PRO A 34 -3.57 3.90 -37.06
CA PRO A 34 -4.85 3.51 -36.49
C PRO A 34 -5.09 4.48 -35.32
N SER A 35 -6.34 4.85 -35.12
CA SER A 35 -6.82 5.51 -33.91
C SER A 35 -6.52 4.65 -32.68
N ILE A 36 -5.24 4.54 -32.32
CA ILE A 36 -4.79 4.27 -30.97
C ILE A 36 -5.30 5.48 -30.23
N PHE A 37 -6.31 5.26 -29.40
CA PHE A 37 -6.65 6.18 -28.33
C PHE A 37 -5.33 6.54 -27.65
N ALA A 38 -4.79 7.73 -27.94
CA ALA A 38 -3.73 8.32 -27.16
C ALA A 38 -4.37 8.73 -25.83
N SER A 39 -4.69 7.75 -25.00
CA SER A 39 -4.80 7.93 -23.56
C SER A 39 -3.44 8.49 -23.16
N GLU A 40 -3.39 9.71 -22.65
CA GLU A 40 -2.21 10.24 -21.97
C GLU A 40 -1.67 9.13 -21.05
N THR A 41 -0.43 8.71 -21.31
CA THR A 41 0.31 7.77 -20.47
C THR A 41 0.61 8.50 -19.17
N ILE A 42 -0.25 8.29 -18.16
CA ILE A 42 -0.08 8.91 -16.85
C ILE A 42 0.89 8.02 -16.06
N ASN A 43 1.93 8.62 -15.51
CA ASN A 43 2.86 7.90 -14.64
C ASN A 43 2.12 7.41 -13.38
N VAL A 44 2.30 6.13 -13.03
CA VAL A 44 1.60 5.54 -11.88
C VAL A 44 1.84 6.31 -10.58
N LYS A 45 3.05 6.85 -10.36
CA LYS A 45 3.38 7.58 -9.12
C LYS A 45 2.58 8.86 -8.96
N ASP A 46 2.33 9.56 -10.07
CA ASP A 46 1.53 10.78 -10.04
C ASP A 46 0.05 10.44 -9.88
N TYR A 47 -0.41 9.34 -10.47
CA TYR A 47 -1.80 8.92 -10.42
C TYR A 47 -2.25 8.45 -9.02
N ILE A 48 -1.38 7.79 -8.25
CA ILE A 48 -1.73 7.19 -6.95
C ILE A 48 -1.47 8.11 -5.74
N LYS A 49 -0.80 9.25 -5.94
CA LYS A 49 -0.28 10.12 -4.88
C LYS A 49 -1.33 10.56 -3.85
N ASP A 50 -2.55 10.82 -4.31
CA ASP A 50 -3.66 11.29 -3.46
C ASP A 50 -4.80 10.27 -3.34
N LYS A 51 -4.60 9.03 -3.83
CA LYS A 51 -5.62 7.97 -3.84
C LYS A 51 -5.51 7.00 -2.67
N PHE A 52 -4.31 6.86 -2.09
CA PHE A 52 -4.06 5.88 -1.04
C PHE A 52 -3.41 6.50 0.21
N PRO A 53 -3.75 6.00 1.41
CA PRO A 53 -3.33 6.59 2.68
C PRO A 53 -1.85 6.36 3.02
N SER A 54 -1.15 5.48 2.29
CA SER A 54 0.19 5.01 2.65
C SER A 54 1.17 4.99 1.48
N ALA A 55 2.45 5.32 1.76
CA ALA A 55 3.50 5.24 0.76
C ALA A 55 3.82 3.81 0.29
N ILE A 56 3.26 2.77 0.94
CA ILE A 56 3.47 1.36 0.55
C ILE A 56 2.89 1.05 -0.85
N TYR A 57 1.82 1.75 -1.24
CA TYR A 57 1.19 1.57 -2.54
C TYR A 57 2.10 2.00 -3.70
N ASN A 58 3.01 2.95 -3.46
CA ASN A 58 4.07 3.32 -4.41
C ASN A 58 5.05 2.18 -4.71
N ILE A 59 5.10 1.16 -3.86
CA ILE A 59 5.94 -0.03 -4.05
C ILE A 59 5.12 -1.11 -4.73
N TYR A 60 3.93 -1.38 -4.22
CA TYR A 60 3.10 -2.47 -4.72
C TYR A 60 2.60 -2.24 -6.14
N LEU A 61 2.21 -1.00 -6.45
CA LEU A 61 1.71 -0.61 -7.75
C LEU A 61 2.84 -0.12 -8.68
N ALA A 62 4.11 -0.21 -8.26
CA ALA A 62 5.26 0.24 -9.04
C ALA A 62 5.43 -0.52 -10.36
N SER A 63 4.90 -1.74 -10.46
CA SER A 63 4.97 -2.57 -11.66
C SER A 63 4.22 -1.99 -12.86
N PHE A 64 3.32 -1.04 -12.63
CA PHE A 64 2.49 -0.45 -13.68
C PHE A 64 3.22 0.56 -14.57
N ASP A 65 4.31 1.18 -14.11
CA ASP A 65 5.09 2.23 -14.80
C ASP A 65 4.24 3.29 -15.57
N GLU A 66 3.77 2.98 -16.78
CA GLU A 66 2.78 3.73 -17.55
C GLU A 66 1.41 3.04 -17.53
N LEU A 67 0.40 3.70 -16.94
CA LEU A 67 -0.92 3.10 -16.75
C LEU A 67 -1.74 3.03 -18.05
N ASP A 68 -2.16 1.83 -18.41
CA ASP A 68 -3.20 1.62 -19.42
C ASP A 68 -4.62 1.84 -18.85
N GLN A 69 -5.64 1.72 -19.70
CA GLN A 69 -7.03 1.98 -19.30
C GLN A 69 -7.55 0.99 -18.24
N TYR A 70 -7.17 -0.29 -18.32
CA TYR A 70 -7.60 -1.32 -17.38
C TYR A 70 -6.88 -1.18 -16.03
N GLU A 71 -5.63 -0.76 -16.06
CA GLU A 71 -4.82 -0.51 -14.86
C GLU A 71 -5.31 0.73 -14.11
N LYS A 72 -5.69 1.79 -14.83
CA LYS A 72 -6.39 2.97 -14.26
C LYS A 72 -7.71 2.54 -13.61
N GLU A 73 -8.52 1.76 -14.32
CA GLU A 73 -9.78 1.25 -13.81
C GLU A 73 -9.58 0.43 -12.54
N PHE A 74 -8.62 -0.50 -12.54
CA PHE A 74 -8.27 -1.30 -11.37
C PHE A 74 -7.93 -0.41 -10.17
N ILE A 75 -7.08 0.60 -10.34
CA ILE A 75 -6.71 1.53 -9.26
C ILE A 75 -7.92 2.33 -8.76
N ASP A 76 -8.78 2.78 -9.68
CA ASP A 76 -9.97 3.55 -9.33
C ASP A 76 -11.01 2.74 -8.57
N ILE A 77 -11.13 1.45 -8.89
CA ILE A 77 -11.97 0.50 -8.17
C ILE A 77 -11.34 0.22 -6.80
N LEU A 78 -10.05 -0.07 -6.78
CA LEU A 78 -9.29 -0.40 -5.59
C LEU A 78 -9.39 0.70 -4.53
N GLN A 79 -9.26 1.98 -4.89
CA GLN A 79 -9.29 3.09 -3.93
C GLN A 79 -10.59 3.15 -3.10
N ASN A 80 -11.68 2.54 -3.58
CA ASN A 80 -12.98 2.55 -2.92
C ASN A 80 -13.20 1.35 -1.98
N LEU A 81 -12.29 0.38 -1.96
CA LEU A 81 -12.39 -0.81 -1.11
C LEU A 81 -11.86 -0.55 0.32
N PRO A 82 -12.17 -1.42 1.30
CA PRO A 82 -11.52 -1.40 2.61
C PRO A 82 -9.98 -1.46 2.54
N GLU A 83 -9.28 -0.79 3.45
CA GLU A 83 -7.81 -0.62 3.41
C GLU A 83 -7.04 -1.96 3.44
N ASP A 84 -7.57 -2.97 4.11
CA ASP A 84 -7.04 -4.33 4.13
C ASP A 84 -7.16 -5.01 2.75
N THR A 85 -8.35 -4.92 2.14
CA THR A 85 -8.59 -5.44 0.78
C THR A 85 -7.75 -4.71 -0.27
N GLN A 86 -7.65 -3.38 -0.15
CA GLN A 86 -6.77 -2.56 -1.00
C GLN A 86 -5.34 -3.09 -1.00
N ARG A 87 -4.84 -3.40 0.19
CA ARG A 87 -3.49 -3.88 0.40
C ARG A 87 -3.27 -5.27 -0.19
N ASP A 88 -4.23 -6.17 -0.03
CA ASP A 88 -4.12 -7.55 -0.52
C ASP A 88 -4.06 -7.60 -2.04
N TYR A 89 -4.95 -6.88 -2.74
CA TYR A 89 -4.92 -6.78 -4.20
C TYR A 89 -3.68 -6.07 -4.73
N SER A 90 -3.27 -4.96 -4.10
CA SER A 90 -2.03 -4.28 -4.47
C SER A 90 -0.83 -5.22 -4.37
N LYS A 91 -0.82 -6.06 -3.33
CA LYS A 91 0.26 -7.03 -3.10
C LYS A 91 0.20 -8.19 -4.09
N GLU A 92 -0.98 -8.59 -4.55
CA GLU A 92 -1.11 -9.57 -5.62
C GLU A 92 -0.50 -9.04 -6.93
N VAL A 93 -0.80 -7.79 -7.29
CA VAL A 93 -0.15 -7.09 -8.42
C VAL A 93 1.37 -7.07 -8.26
N TYR A 94 1.89 -6.74 -7.08
CA TYR A 94 3.32 -6.70 -6.84
C TYR A 94 4.02 -8.06 -7.06
N ASN A 95 3.39 -9.15 -6.63
CA ASN A 95 4.00 -10.48 -6.69
C ASN A 95 3.83 -11.15 -8.05
N ASN A 96 2.67 -10.96 -8.68
CA ASN A 96 2.25 -11.74 -9.85
C ASN A 96 2.09 -10.89 -11.11
N GLY A 97 2.19 -9.57 -11.00
CA GLY A 97 1.79 -8.63 -12.05
C GLY A 97 0.28 -8.44 -12.09
N PHE A 98 -0.16 -7.43 -12.85
CA PHE A 98 -1.57 -7.20 -13.11
C PHE A 98 -2.10 -8.15 -14.17
N THR A 99 -3.33 -8.62 -13.97
CA THR A 99 -4.05 -9.45 -14.94
C THR A 99 -5.50 -8.99 -15.02
N GLN A 100 -6.13 -9.19 -16.18
CA GLN A 100 -7.57 -8.90 -16.33
C GLN A 100 -8.44 -9.77 -15.40
N GLU A 101 -8.00 -10.99 -15.08
CA GLU A 101 -8.68 -11.84 -14.09
C GLU A 101 -8.72 -11.16 -12.71
N LEU A 102 -7.65 -10.44 -12.33
CA LEU A 102 -7.63 -9.68 -11.09
C LEU A 102 -8.64 -8.54 -11.11
N LEU A 103 -8.75 -7.81 -12.22
CA LEU A 103 -9.75 -6.75 -12.37
C LEU A 103 -11.18 -7.29 -12.25
N GLU A 104 -11.48 -8.44 -12.86
CA GLU A 104 -12.81 -9.05 -12.73
C GLU A 104 -13.11 -9.50 -11.29
N LYS A 105 -12.14 -10.08 -10.56
CA LYS A 105 -12.31 -10.44 -9.15
C LYS A 105 -12.69 -9.23 -8.28
N VAL A 106 -12.00 -8.11 -8.46
CA VAL A 106 -12.28 -6.88 -7.70
C VAL A 106 -13.67 -6.32 -8.06
N ARG A 107 -14.10 -6.42 -9.33
CA ARG A 107 -15.46 -6.02 -9.75
C ARG A 107 -16.54 -6.89 -9.10
N GLU A 108 -16.33 -8.20 -9.04
CA GLU A 108 -17.26 -9.15 -8.42
C GLU A 108 -17.43 -8.85 -6.92
N GLU A 109 -16.36 -8.53 -6.21
CA GLU A 109 -16.44 -8.15 -4.79
C GLU A 109 -17.30 -6.90 -4.55
N ILE A 110 -17.17 -5.87 -5.39
CA ILE A 110 -18.02 -4.67 -5.30
C ILE A 110 -19.50 -5.03 -5.56
N ILE A 111 -19.79 -5.93 -6.48
CA ILE A 111 -21.16 -6.36 -6.77
C ILE A 111 -21.75 -7.10 -5.57
N VAL A 112 -20.96 -7.97 -4.91
CA VAL A 112 -21.38 -8.68 -3.70
C VAL A 112 -21.63 -7.70 -2.56
N GLU A 113 -20.72 -6.76 -2.31
CA GLU A 113 -20.84 -5.75 -1.24
C GLU A 113 -22.02 -4.78 -1.47
N LYS A 114 -22.27 -4.40 -2.72
CA LYS A 114 -23.41 -3.54 -3.08
C LYS A 114 -24.75 -4.29 -3.00
N SER A 115 -24.74 -5.61 -3.21
CA SER A 115 -25.93 -6.45 -3.06
C SER A 115 -26.28 -6.72 -1.59
N SER A 116 -25.28 -6.85 -0.70
CA SER A 116 -25.49 -6.97 0.74
C SER A 116 -25.90 -5.64 1.38
N ALA A 117 -25.34 -4.50 0.95
CA ALA A 117 -25.76 -3.17 1.39
C ALA A 117 -27.23 -2.86 1.05
N LYS A 118 -27.73 -3.34 -0.09
CA LYS A 118 -29.14 -3.20 -0.50
C LYS A 118 -30.10 -4.05 0.34
N VAL A 119 -29.59 -5.10 1.01
CA VAL A 119 -30.36 -5.91 1.97
C VAL A 119 -30.39 -5.26 3.35
N GLU A 120 -29.32 -4.57 3.77
CA GLU A 120 -29.27 -3.84 5.05
C GLU A 120 -30.18 -2.59 5.09
N GLU A 121 -30.39 -1.89 3.96
CA GLU A 121 -31.29 -0.72 3.90
C GLU A 121 -32.76 -1.08 4.22
N LYS A 122 -33.17 -2.33 3.95
CA LYS A 122 -34.52 -2.83 4.31
C LYS A 122 -34.66 -3.28 5.77
N ILE A 123 -33.55 -3.44 6.49
CA ILE A 123 -33.55 -3.93 7.89
C ILE A 123 -33.46 -2.74 8.88
N SER A 124 -33.11 -1.54 8.41
CA SER A 124 -32.93 -0.33 9.23
C SER A 124 -34.18 0.21 9.96
N GLU A 125 -35.39 -0.31 9.70
CA GLU A 125 -36.61 0.21 10.36
C GLU A 125 -37.00 -0.52 11.65
N LYS A 126 -36.30 -1.59 12.05
CA LYS A 126 -36.47 -2.18 13.39
C LYS A 126 -35.15 -2.61 13.98
N LEU A 127 -34.63 -1.82 14.93
CA LEU A 127 -33.67 -2.30 15.91
C LEU A 127 -34.31 -3.50 16.67
N PRO A 128 -33.52 -4.54 16.97
CA PRO A 128 -32.81 -4.47 18.24
C PRO A 128 -31.34 -4.92 18.18
N THR A 129 -30.61 -4.35 19.14
CA THR A 129 -29.31 -4.73 19.68
C THR A 129 -28.98 -6.22 19.54
N VAL A 130 -28.11 -6.56 18.60
CA VAL A 130 -27.31 -7.78 18.62
C VAL A 130 -25.89 -7.37 18.32
N SER A 131 -24.99 -7.62 19.28
CA SER A 131 -23.55 -7.45 19.13
C SER A 131 -23.10 -8.12 17.84
N LYS A 132 -22.67 -7.34 16.83
CA LYS A 132 -21.95 -7.88 15.68
C LYS A 132 -20.74 -8.62 16.23
N LYS A 133 -20.74 -9.95 16.07
CA LYS A 133 -19.58 -10.80 16.30
C LYS A 133 -18.49 -10.28 15.37
N ILE A 134 -17.44 -9.68 15.93
CA ILE A 134 -16.30 -9.17 15.18
C ILE A 134 -15.76 -10.34 14.34
N GLU A 135 -15.76 -10.18 13.01
CA GLU A 135 -15.11 -11.15 12.14
C GLU A 135 -13.63 -11.25 12.53
N PRO A 136 -13.08 -12.47 12.68
CA PRO A 136 -11.68 -12.61 13.06
C PRO A 136 -10.81 -12.00 11.97
N LEU A 137 -10.03 -10.97 12.34
CA LEU A 137 -9.06 -10.33 11.45
C LEU A 137 -8.12 -11.38 10.84
N PRO A 138 -7.69 -11.18 9.58
CA PRO A 138 -6.88 -12.14 8.85
C PRO A 138 -5.62 -12.52 9.66
N THR A 139 -5.55 -13.78 10.09
CA THR A 139 -4.48 -14.35 10.93
C THR A 139 -3.20 -14.64 10.14
N ARG A 140 -3.07 -14.10 8.92
CA ARG A 140 -2.10 -14.56 7.94
C ARG A 140 -0.74 -13.88 8.17
N ILE A 141 0.27 -14.70 8.48
CA ILE A 141 1.67 -14.28 8.48
C ILE A 141 2.04 -13.90 7.04
N VAL A 142 2.13 -12.61 6.75
CA VAL A 142 2.64 -12.12 5.48
C VAL A 142 4.15 -12.31 5.48
N LYS A 143 4.61 -13.42 4.90
CA LYS A 143 6.04 -13.66 4.72
C LYS A 143 6.59 -12.64 3.71
N LEU A 144 7.31 -11.64 4.22
CA LEU A 144 7.95 -10.63 3.38
C LEU A 144 9.09 -11.24 2.55
N SER A 145 9.14 -10.86 1.28
CA SER A 145 10.25 -11.09 0.36
C SER A 145 11.51 -10.37 0.83
N LEU A 146 12.67 -10.80 0.31
CA LEU A 146 13.95 -10.17 0.62
C LEU A 146 13.99 -8.69 0.20
N LYS A 147 13.32 -8.33 -0.91
CA LYS A 147 13.24 -6.96 -1.43
C LYS A 147 12.42 -6.06 -0.51
N GLU A 148 11.25 -6.51 -0.06
CA GLU A 148 10.45 -5.80 0.94
C GLU A 148 11.23 -5.65 2.24
N LYS A 149 12.00 -6.68 2.63
CA LYS A 149 12.81 -6.60 3.85
C LYS A 149 13.83 -5.47 3.84
N ILE A 150 14.44 -5.28 2.68
CA ILE A 150 15.40 -4.21 2.44
C ILE A 150 14.66 -2.86 2.39
N ALA A 151 13.54 -2.76 1.68
CA ALA A 151 12.76 -1.52 1.56
C ALA A 151 12.24 -0.99 2.92
N TYR A 152 11.65 -1.85 3.75
CA TYR A 152 11.17 -1.48 5.08
C TYR A 152 12.31 -0.97 5.99
N ARG A 153 13.51 -1.54 5.87
CA ARG A 153 14.70 -1.06 6.59
C ARG A 153 15.09 0.37 6.19
N PHE A 154 14.86 0.77 4.94
CA PHE A 154 15.15 2.13 4.46
C PHE A 154 14.06 3.14 4.82
N ILE A 155 12.78 2.74 4.73
CA ILE A 155 11.63 3.62 5.01
C ILE A 155 11.49 3.89 6.51
N LEU A 156 11.66 2.85 7.34
CA LEU A 156 11.49 2.92 8.79
C LEU A 156 12.87 2.92 9.46
N ASN A 157 13.57 4.06 9.37
CA ASN A 157 14.85 4.26 10.06
C ASN A 157 14.70 5.26 11.22
N GLU A 158 15.51 5.07 12.27
CA GLU A 158 15.49 5.85 13.50
C GLU A 158 15.52 7.37 13.31
N LYS A 159 16.37 7.87 12.39
CA LYS A 159 16.51 9.31 12.11
C LYS A 159 15.25 9.92 11.52
N ASN A 160 14.48 9.15 10.74
CA ASN A 160 13.34 9.69 9.98
C ASN A 160 11.98 9.38 10.64
N THR A 161 11.87 8.26 11.37
CA THR A 161 10.59 7.78 11.89
C THR A 161 10.44 7.98 13.41
N TYR A 162 11.44 7.60 14.20
CA TYR A 162 11.27 7.54 15.67
C TYR A 162 11.27 8.92 16.33
N LYS A 163 11.99 9.89 15.78
CA LYS A 163 12.05 11.27 16.29
C LYS A 163 10.65 11.88 16.49
N TYR A 164 9.71 11.57 15.61
CA TYR A 164 8.36 12.12 15.66
C TYR A 164 7.40 11.30 16.53
N TRP A 165 7.80 10.12 16.98
CA TRP A 165 6.93 9.19 17.72
C TRP A 165 7.15 9.21 19.22
N TYR A 166 8.24 9.80 19.73
CA TYR A 166 8.44 9.99 21.17
C TYR A 166 7.26 10.66 21.87
N ASN A 167 6.64 11.65 21.23
CA ASN A 167 5.44 12.29 21.75
C ASN A 167 4.28 11.31 21.87
N ARG A 168 4.13 10.38 20.91
CA ARG A 168 3.09 9.35 20.96
C ARG A 168 3.33 8.36 22.10
N PHE A 169 4.58 7.96 22.34
CA PHE A 169 4.91 7.05 23.44
C PHE A 169 4.58 7.68 24.80
N LEU A 170 4.89 8.98 24.96
CA LEU A 170 4.52 9.75 26.15
C LEU A 170 3.00 9.82 26.35
N PHE A 171 2.23 10.05 25.28
CA PHE A 171 0.76 10.02 25.37
C PHE A 171 0.21 8.64 25.76
N CYS A 172 0.92 7.57 25.43
CA CYS A 172 0.58 6.20 25.84
C CYS A 172 1.04 5.86 27.27
N GLY A 173 1.56 6.83 28.03
CA GLY A 173 2.00 6.61 29.41
C GLY A 173 3.37 5.94 29.54
N VAL A 174 4.14 5.83 28.45
CA VAL A 174 5.50 5.29 28.48
C VAL A 174 6.51 6.40 28.79
N ASP A 175 7.34 6.19 29.80
CA ASP A 175 8.39 7.14 30.16
C ASP A 175 9.39 7.40 28.99
N LEU A 176 9.92 8.62 28.93
CA LEU A 176 10.82 9.04 27.86
C LEU A 176 12.16 8.30 27.91
N GLU A 177 12.72 8.11 29.10
CA GLU A 177 13.98 7.38 29.27
C GLU A 177 13.80 5.91 28.94
N ARG A 178 12.67 5.32 29.33
CA ARG A 178 12.33 3.96 28.91
C ARG A 178 12.22 3.85 27.40
N SER A 179 11.47 4.76 26.77
CA SER A 179 11.32 4.80 25.31
C SER A 179 12.68 4.85 24.61
N ARG A 180 13.60 5.69 25.07
CA ARG A 180 14.97 5.78 24.54
C ARG A 180 15.74 4.47 24.70
N ARG A 181 15.63 3.80 25.86
CA ARG A 181 16.29 2.50 26.11
C ARG A 181 15.74 1.38 25.26
N VAL A 182 14.43 1.35 25.00
CA VAL A 182 13.82 0.33 24.12
C VAL A 182 14.27 0.58 22.68
N ILE A 183 14.15 1.81 22.21
CA ILE A 183 14.49 2.18 20.83
C ILE A 183 15.96 1.90 20.50
N SER A 184 16.88 2.16 21.43
CA SER A 184 18.31 1.90 21.21
C SER A 184 18.64 0.41 21.02
N ARG A 185 17.77 -0.52 21.46
CA ARG A 185 17.92 -1.96 21.23
C ARG A 185 17.35 -2.42 19.88
N ILE A 186 16.48 -1.62 19.27
CA ILE A 186 15.81 -1.95 18.02
C ILE A 186 16.79 -1.76 16.86
N LYS A 187 17.47 -2.85 16.47
CA LYS A 187 18.44 -2.85 15.36
C LYS A 187 17.81 -2.54 14.00
N ASN A 188 16.56 -2.97 13.83
CA ASN A 188 15.75 -2.75 12.65
C ASN A 188 14.28 -2.97 13.00
N PHE A 189 13.41 -2.54 12.10
CA PHE A 189 11.98 -2.52 12.32
C PHE A 189 11.32 -3.91 12.57
N TYR A 190 11.95 -5.02 12.15
CA TYR A 190 11.43 -6.37 12.45
C TYR A 190 11.40 -6.70 13.93
N HIS A 191 12.33 -6.11 14.69
CA HIS A 191 12.45 -6.31 16.13
C HIS A 191 11.59 -5.33 16.93
N TRP A 192 10.82 -4.46 16.27
CA TRP A 192 10.05 -3.42 16.95
C TRP A 192 9.07 -4.00 17.96
N CYS A 193 8.14 -4.84 17.51
CA CYS A 193 7.16 -5.46 18.40
C CYS A 193 7.85 -6.32 19.46
N ASP A 194 8.88 -7.08 19.08
CA ASP A 194 9.58 -7.97 20.03
C ASP A 194 10.23 -7.20 21.18
N GLU A 195 10.94 -6.10 20.89
CA GLU A 195 11.59 -5.28 21.93
C GLU A 195 10.58 -4.54 22.81
N TRP A 196 9.49 -4.04 22.24
CA TRP A 196 8.42 -3.36 22.98
C TRP A 196 7.59 -4.33 23.83
N SER A 197 7.21 -5.49 23.29
CA SER A 197 6.51 -6.55 24.03
C SER A 197 7.36 -7.07 25.18
N LYS A 198 8.67 -7.29 24.95
CA LYS A 198 9.59 -7.69 26.00
C LYS A 198 9.69 -6.66 27.12
N GLU A 199 9.70 -5.37 26.79
CA GLU A 199 9.69 -4.31 27.81
C GLU A 199 8.38 -4.30 28.61
N GLY A 200 7.23 -4.48 27.93
CA GLY A 200 5.92 -4.61 28.55
C GLY A 200 5.84 -5.79 29.53
N GLU A 201 6.32 -6.97 29.12
CA GLU A 201 6.35 -8.17 29.96
C GLU A 201 7.24 -8.00 31.22
N ASN A 202 8.38 -7.30 31.08
CA ASN A 202 9.21 -6.97 32.22
C ASN A 202 8.46 -6.05 33.21
N LEU A 203 7.72 -5.06 32.69
CA LEU A 203 6.91 -4.16 33.51
C LEU A 203 5.75 -4.88 34.20
N GLU A 204 5.07 -5.79 33.52
CA GLU A 204 4.03 -6.64 34.13
C GLU A 204 4.59 -7.47 35.28
N THR A 205 5.77 -8.06 35.09
CA THR A 205 6.44 -8.84 36.14
C THR A 205 6.73 -7.97 37.37
N LEU A 206 7.25 -6.76 37.17
CA LEU A 206 7.49 -5.80 38.26
C LEU A 206 6.18 -5.32 38.91
N ALA A 207 5.13 -5.14 38.11
CA ALA A 207 3.81 -4.74 38.59
C ALA A 207 3.19 -5.82 39.49
N GLN A 208 3.29 -7.09 39.08
CA GLN A 208 2.86 -8.24 39.87
C GLN A 208 3.68 -8.37 41.17
N GLU A 209 5.00 -8.15 41.12
CA GLU A 209 5.83 -8.15 42.33
C GLU A 209 5.41 -7.04 43.29
N ALA A 210 5.18 -5.81 42.80
CA ALA A 210 4.69 -4.70 43.61
C ALA A 210 3.30 -4.99 44.22
N LEU A 211 2.40 -5.61 43.45
CA LEU A 211 1.08 -6.01 43.90
C LEU A 211 1.16 -7.08 45.00
N SER A 212 2.07 -8.04 44.87
CA SER A 212 2.31 -9.08 45.89
C SER A 212 2.79 -8.53 47.24
N LYS A 213 3.39 -7.32 47.23
CA LYS A 213 3.83 -6.57 48.41
C LYS A 213 2.79 -5.54 48.87
N GLU A 214 1.56 -5.63 48.37
CA GLU A 214 0.46 -4.69 48.63
C GLU A 214 0.76 -3.23 48.24
N ASN A 215 1.78 -2.99 47.42
CA ASN A 215 2.09 -1.65 46.90
C ASN A 215 1.23 -1.37 45.65
N ILE A 216 -0.04 -1.06 45.89
CA ILE A 216 -1.06 -0.85 44.87
C ILE A 216 -0.71 0.31 43.93
N TYR A 217 -0.13 1.39 44.46
CA TYR A 217 0.20 2.57 43.67
C TYR A 217 1.26 2.25 42.61
N THR A 218 2.36 1.61 43.03
CA THR A 218 3.42 1.21 42.11
C THR A 218 2.93 0.16 41.12
N ALA A 219 2.14 -0.83 41.57
CA ALA A 219 1.56 -1.83 40.68
C ALA A 219 0.70 -1.19 39.56
N LYS A 220 -0.20 -0.27 39.93
CA LYS A 220 -1.06 0.43 38.95
C LYS A 220 -0.25 1.23 37.94
N TYR A 221 0.76 1.96 38.41
CA TYR A 221 1.64 2.73 37.53
C TYR A 221 2.37 1.83 36.52
N LEU A 222 2.94 0.72 37.00
CA LEU A 222 3.69 -0.22 36.16
C LEU A 222 2.80 -0.96 35.16
N PHE A 223 1.58 -1.36 35.56
CA PHE A 223 0.61 -1.94 34.62
C PHE A 223 0.21 -0.97 33.52
N HIS A 224 0.00 0.31 33.87
CA HIS A 224 -0.31 1.34 32.87
C HIS A 224 0.86 1.57 31.90
N GLU A 225 2.09 1.62 32.41
CA GLU A 225 3.28 1.74 31.58
C GLU A 225 3.49 0.49 30.69
N ALA A 226 3.16 -0.71 31.19
CA ALA A 226 3.20 -1.95 30.43
C ALA A 226 2.21 -1.95 29.25
N ALA A 227 0.96 -1.56 29.50
CA ALA A 227 -0.06 -1.37 28.48
C ALA A 227 0.40 -0.39 27.39
N GLY A 228 1.03 0.73 27.81
CA GLY A 228 1.66 1.68 26.91
C GLY A 228 2.72 1.03 26.02
N CYS A 229 3.58 0.16 26.57
CA CYS A 229 4.61 -0.56 25.81
C CYS A 229 3.99 -1.50 24.75
N PHE A 230 2.94 -2.25 25.11
CA PHE A 230 2.24 -3.13 24.16
C PHE A 230 1.54 -2.33 23.05
N PHE A 231 0.86 -1.25 23.40
CA PHE A 231 0.24 -0.35 22.44
C PHE A 231 1.28 0.23 21.46
N VAL A 232 2.42 0.68 21.97
CA VAL A 232 3.49 1.21 21.11
C VAL A 232 4.09 0.12 20.21
N GLY A 233 4.22 -1.10 20.72
CA GLY A 233 4.66 -2.27 19.95
C GLY A 233 3.81 -2.55 18.71
N GLN A 234 2.50 -2.23 18.76
CA GLN A 234 1.57 -2.48 17.65
C GLN A 234 1.56 -1.37 16.58
N LEU A 235 1.93 -0.13 16.94
CA LEU A 235 1.76 1.07 16.12
C LEU A 235 2.24 0.94 14.67
N PRO A 236 3.37 0.28 14.38
CA PRO A 236 3.90 0.27 13.04
C PRO A 236 3.84 -1.13 12.41
N TYR A 237 3.00 -2.01 12.98
CA TYR A 237 3.05 -3.43 12.70
C TYR A 237 2.10 -3.86 11.58
N TYR A 238 2.65 -3.95 10.37
CA TYR A 238 1.95 -4.42 9.15
C TYR A 238 2.48 -5.76 8.64
N ILE A 239 3.44 -6.35 9.38
CA ILE A 239 4.30 -7.44 8.91
C ILE A 239 3.86 -8.79 9.49
N ASP A 240 3.47 -8.81 10.77
CA ASP A 240 2.92 -10.00 11.43
C ASP A 240 1.69 -9.60 12.25
N ILE A 241 0.53 -9.76 11.63
CA ILE A 241 -0.78 -9.37 12.18
C ILE A 241 -1.09 -10.13 13.47
N ARG A 242 -0.58 -11.36 13.63
CA ARG A 242 -0.78 -12.12 14.86
C ARG A 242 -0.09 -11.43 16.03
N LYS A 243 1.18 -11.08 15.90
CA LYS A 243 1.90 -10.34 16.95
C LYS A 243 1.29 -8.98 17.25
N LYS A 244 0.78 -8.29 16.21
CA LYS A 244 -0.01 -7.06 16.39
C LYS A 244 -1.23 -7.32 17.28
N ASN A 245 -2.02 -8.34 16.97
CA ASN A 245 -3.24 -8.65 17.72
C ASN A 245 -2.92 -9.10 19.15
N GLU A 246 -1.88 -9.93 19.35
CA GLU A 246 -1.42 -10.33 20.68
C GLU A 246 -1.00 -9.11 21.53
N ALA A 247 -0.28 -8.15 20.93
CA ALA A 247 0.06 -6.89 21.59
C ALA A 247 -1.18 -6.03 21.86
N GLN A 248 -2.14 -6.00 20.94
CA GLN A 248 -3.39 -5.25 21.09
C GLN A 248 -4.28 -5.80 22.21
N GLU A 249 -4.36 -7.12 22.37
CA GLU A 249 -5.14 -7.76 23.44
C GLU A 249 -4.53 -7.54 24.82
N ARG A 250 -3.20 -7.38 24.90
CA ARG A 250 -2.48 -7.11 26.14
C ARG A 250 -2.45 -5.63 26.55
N ALA A 251 -2.64 -4.71 25.60
CA ALA A 251 -2.68 -3.27 25.84
C ALA A 251 -4.02 -2.83 26.44
#